data_AF-A0A2V2EBP6-F1
#
_entry.id   AF-A0A2V2EBP6-F1
#
_cell.length_a   1.000
_cell.length_b   1.000
_cell.length_c   1.000
_cell.angle_alpha   90.00
_cell.angle_beta   90.00
_cell.angle_gamma   90.00
#
_symmetry.space_group_name_H-M   'P 1'
#
loop_
_entity.id
_entity.type
_entity.pdbx_description
1 polymer ?
#
loop_
_entity_poly.entity_id
_entity_poly.type
_entity_poly.pdbx_seq_one_letter_code
_entity_poly.pdbx_strand_id
1 'polypeptide(L)'
;MPGVSVESAAVESAISLCRQSIQQFNKASDDLNRKFQAAGTSWKDSKYQQLGGIVNECTRALSNPIKQLEECMTSLNALHKAIVEYEQTRVK
;
A
#
# COMPACT_ATOMS: atom_id res chain seq x y z
N MET A 1 23.08 6.73 -23.69
CA MET A 1 23.67 6.15 -22.47
C MET A 1 22.64 5.19 -21.87
N PRO A 2 22.99 3.91 -21.69
CA PRO A 2 22.03 2.87 -21.28
C PRO A 2 21.60 2.88 -19.80
N GLY A 3 22.23 3.67 -18.92
CA GLY A 3 21.96 3.65 -17.47
C GLY A 3 20.65 4.32 -17.02
N VAL A 4 20.34 5.52 -17.54
CA VAL A 4 19.23 6.35 -17.04
C VAL A 4 17.84 5.77 -17.37
N SER A 5 17.69 5.15 -18.54
CA SER A 5 16.45 4.46 -18.91
C SER A 5 16.20 3.21 -18.06
N VAL A 6 17.26 2.51 -17.63
CA VAL A 6 17.16 1.36 -16.70
C VAL A 6 16.76 1.83 -15.30
N GLU A 7 17.25 3.00 -14.87
CA GLU A 7 16.91 3.62 -13.59
C GLU A 7 15.44 4.09 -13.55
N SER A 8 14.94 4.68 -14.64
CA SER A 8 13.52 5.06 -14.74
C SER A 8 12.57 3.85 -14.64
N ALA A 9 12.85 2.78 -15.39
CA ALA A 9 12.07 1.55 -15.35
C ALA A 9 12.08 0.88 -13.97
N ALA A 10 13.19 0.97 -13.23
CA ALA A 10 13.28 0.48 -11.86
C ALA A 10 12.41 1.29 -10.91
N VAL A 11 12.36 2.63 -11.06
CA VAL A 11 11.49 3.50 -10.25
C VAL A 11 10.02 3.24 -10.53
N GLU A 12 9.61 3.10 -11.79
CA GLU A 12 8.24 2.74 -12.16
C GLU A 12 7.83 1.38 -11.57
N SER A 13 8.74 0.41 -11.62
CA SER A 13 8.53 -0.92 -11.02
C SER A 13 8.33 -0.85 -9.51
N ALA A 14 9.13 -0.03 -8.81
CA ALA A 14 9.00 0.19 -7.38
C ALA A 14 7.66 0.87 -7.01
N ILE A 15 7.21 1.85 -7.80
CA ILE A 15 5.90 2.50 -7.63
C ILE A 15 4.77 1.48 -7.79
N SER A 16 4.84 0.63 -8.83
CA SER A 16 3.86 -0.42 -9.07
C SER A 16 3.79 -1.41 -7.91
N LEU A 17 4.95 -1.84 -7.38
CA LEU A 17 5.02 -2.73 -6.24
C LEU A 17 4.38 -2.11 -4.99
N CYS A 18 4.69 -0.86 -4.68
CA CYS A 18 4.08 -0.15 -3.53
C CYS A 18 2.56 -0.10 -3.67
N ARG A 19 2.05 0.23 -4.87
CA ARG A 19 0.61 0.26 -5.14
C ARG A 19 -0.06 -1.10 -4.94
N GLN A 20 0.56 -2.17 -5.41
CA GLN A 20 0.06 -3.54 -5.22
C GLN A 20 0.03 -3.91 -3.73
N SER A 21 1.09 -3.60 -2.98
CA SER A 21 1.15 -3.85 -1.53
C SER A 21 0.05 -3.09 -0.78
N ILE A 22 -0.19 -1.82 -1.09
CA ILE A 22 -1.30 -1.03 -0.51
C ILE A 22 -2.65 -1.71 -0.79
N GLN A 23 -2.89 -2.13 -2.03
CA GLN A 23 -4.12 -2.83 -2.40
C GLN A 23 -4.31 -4.13 -1.62
N GLN A 24 -3.25 -4.91 -1.41
CA GLN A 24 -3.32 -6.15 -0.64
C GLN A 24 -3.60 -5.88 0.85
N PHE A 25 -3.00 -4.85 1.46
CA PHE A 25 -3.28 -4.49 2.85
C PHE A 25 -4.72 -3.99 3.06
N ASN A 26 -5.24 -3.17 2.13
CA ASN A 26 -6.63 -2.74 2.15
C ASN A 26 -7.57 -3.94 2.02
N LYS A 27 -7.32 -4.82 1.05
CA LYS A 27 -8.12 -6.03 0.85
C LYS A 27 -8.10 -6.94 2.09
N ALA A 28 -6.94 -7.16 2.70
CA ALA A 28 -6.84 -7.97 3.91
C ALA A 28 -7.64 -7.36 5.07
N SER A 29 -7.59 -6.04 5.24
CA SER A 29 -8.37 -5.32 6.25
C SER A 29 -9.88 -5.43 6.01
N ASP A 30 -10.31 -5.27 4.76
CA ASP A 30 -11.71 -5.39 4.36
C ASP A 30 -12.23 -6.82 4.54
N ASP A 31 -11.44 -7.83 4.14
CA ASP A 31 -11.80 -9.24 4.29
C ASP A 31 -11.92 -9.63 5.76
N LEU A 32 -11.04 -9.14 6.64
CA LEU A 32 -11.12 -9.35 8.08
C LEU A 32 -12.41 -8.76 8.65
N ASN A 33 -12.71 -7.49 8.34
CA ASN A 33 -13.92 -6.82 8.83
C ASN A 33 -15.19 -7.49 8.31
N ARG A 34 -15.22 -7.84 7.01
CA ARG A 34 -16.37 -8.51 6.40
C ARG A 34 -16.63 -9.88 7.02
N LYS A 35 -15.59 -10.69 7.22
CA LYS A 35 -15.73 -12.02 7.84
C LYS A 35 -16.16 -11.92 9.30
N PHE A 36 -15.62 -10.95 10.05
CA PHE A 36 -16.03 -10.66 11.42
C PHE A 36 -17.52 -10.28 11.48
N GLN A 37 -17.97 -9.33 10.65
CA GLN A 37 -19.37 -8.92 10.58
C GLN A 37 -20.31 -10.08 10.18
N ALA A 38 -19.89 -10.92 9.24
CA ALA A 38 -20.66 -12.09 8.83
C ALA A 38 -20.85 -13.08 9.99
N ALA A 39 -19.81 -13.32 10.79
CA ALA A 39 -19.90 -14.14 11.99
C ALA A 39 -20.89 -13.57 13.03
N GLY A 40 -20.98 -12.24 13.11
CA GLY A 40 -21.91 -11.50 13.99
C GLY A 40 -23.40 -11.74 13.72
N THR A 41 -23.75 -12.33 12.58
CA THR A 41 -25.15 -12.68 12.27
C THR A 41 -25.66 -13.81 13.17
N SER A 42 -24.80 -14.77 13.51
CA SER A 42 -25.15 -15.95 14.33
C SER A 42 -24.41 -16.00 15.67
N TRP A 43 -23.35 -15.21 15.85
CA TRP A 43 -22.52 -15.21 17.06
C TRP A 43 -22.47 -13.82 17.72
N LYS A 44 -22.93 -13.70 18.97
CA LYS A 44 -23.09 -12.40 19.68
C LYS A 44 -22.72 -12.43 21.17
N ASP A 45 -21.89 -13.39 21.58
CA ASP A 45 -21.47 -13.51 22.99
C ASP A 45 -20.29 -12.57 23.34
N SER A 46 -19.81 -12.67 24.58
CA SER A 46 -18.65 -11.90 25.05
C SER A 46 -17.36 -12.20 24.26
N LYS A 47 -17.18 -13.42 23.74
CA LYS A 47 -16.00 -13.77 22.94
C LYS A 47 -16.06 -13.11 21.56
N TYR A 48 -17.25 -12.99 20.97
CA TYR A 48 -17.44 -12.22 19.74
C TYR A 48 -17.01 -10.75 19.95
N GLN A 49 -17.39 -10.13 21.07
CA GLN A 49 -16.97 -8.76 21.39
C GLN A 49 -15.45 -8.63 21.55
N GLN A 50 -14.80 -9.58 22.23
CA GLN A 50 -13.34 -9.62 22.38
C GLN A 50 -12.64 -9.75 21.02
N LEU A 51 -13.14 -10.63 20.15
CA LEU A 51 -12.62 -10.78 18.79
C LEU A 51 -12.76 -9.48 17.99
N GLY A 52 -13.83 -8.72 18.17
CA GLY A 52 -14.00 -7.41 17.54
C GLY A 52 -12.91 -6.41 17.92
N GLY A 53 -12.47 -6.42 19.18
CA GLY A 53 -11.31 -5.64 19.63
C GLY A 53 -10.04 -6.02 18.88
N ILE A 54 -9.75 -7.32 18.81
CA ILE A 54 -8.57 -7.86 18.10
C ILE A 54 -8.62 -7.52 16.60
N VAL A 55 -9.78 -7.70 15.95
CA VAL A 55 -9.96 -7.38 14.51
C VAL A 55 -9.69 -5.89 14.26
N ASN A 56 -10.22 -5.01 15.10
CA ASN A 56 -9.98 -3.57 15.00
C ASN A 56 -8.49 -3.20 15.21
N GLU A 57 -7.81 -3.83 16.17
CA GLU A 57 -6.37 -3.66 16.36
C GLU A 57 -5.57 -4.12 15.13
N CYS A 58 -5.90 -5.28 14.56
CA CYS A 58 -5.27 -5.77 13.34
C CYS A 58 -5.50 -4.82 12.15
N THR A 59 -6.73 -4.34 11.93
CA THR A 59 -7.03 -3.37 10.86
C THR A 59 -6.24 -2.08 11.04
N ARG A 60 -6.11 -1.57 12.27
CA ARG A 60 -5.27 -0.39 12.55
C ARG A 60 -3.80 -0.66 12.27
N ALA A 61 -3.28 -1.81 12.69
CA ALA A 61 -1.89 -2.19 12.43
C ALA A 61 -1.60 -2.26 10.93
N LEU A 62 -2.51 -2.80 10.12
CA LEU A 62 -2.41 -2.85 8.66
C LEU A 62 -2.44 -1.46 7.99
N SER A 63 -3.02 -0.45 8.64
CA SER A 63 -3.04 0.93 8.11
C SER A 63 -1.67 1.64 8.19
N ASN A 64 -0.78 1.21 9.08
CA ASN A 64 0.54 1.84 9.23
C ASN A 64 1.48 1.59 8.04
N PRO A 65 1.64 0.34 7.55
CA PRO A 65 2.38 0.06 6.31
C PRO A 65 1.81 0.80 5.09
N ILE A 66 0.49 1.00 5.02
CA ILE A 66 -0.15 1.74 3.92
C ILE A 66 0.39 3.17 3.86
N LYS A 67 0.40 3.89 4.99
CA LYS A 67 0.93 5.26 5.05
C LYS A 67 2.40 5.33 4.63
N GLN A 68 3.22 4.40 5.11
CA GLN A 68 4.63 4.33 4.74
C GLN A 68 4.83 4.07 3.24
N LEU A 69 3.99 3.22 2.64
CA LEU A 69 4.02 2.97 1.20
C LEU A 69 3.54 4.17 0.38
N GLU A 70 2.56 4.94 0.86
CA GLU A 70 2.10 6.17 0.21
C GLU A 70 3.19 7.27 0.22
N GLU A 71 3.90 7.42 1.34
CA GLU A 71 5.07 8.31 1.47
C GLU A 71 6.22 7.87 0.55
N CYS A 72 6.49 6.55 0.49
CA CYS A 72 7.46 5.97 -0.43
C CYS A 72 7.10 6.26 -1.89
N MET A 73 5.84 6.05 -2.28
CA MET A 73 5.34 6.37 -3.62
C MET A 73 5.49 7.85 -3.95
N THR A 74 5.27 8.75 -2.99
CA THR A 74 5.45 10.20 -3.20
C THR A 74 6.91 10.50 -3.54
N SER A 75 7.84 9.91 -2.80
CA SER A 75 9.29 10.08 -3.03
C SER A 75 9.73 9.48 -4.36
N LEU A 76 9.23 8.28 -4.70
CA LEU A 76 9.52 7.62 -5.98
C LEU A 76 8.96 8.41 -7.17
N ASN A 77 7.76 8.99 -7.07
CA ASN A 77 7.20 9.84 -8.12
C ASN A 77 8.04 11.12 -8.32
N ALA A 78 8.52 11.73 -7.23
CA ALA A 78 9.41 12.89 -7.32
C ALA A 78 10.74 12.52 -8.00
N LEU A 79 11.33 11.37 -7.65
CA LEU A 79 12.53 10.85 -8.30
C LEU A 79 12.30 10.57 -9.78
N HIS A 80 11.19 9.90 -10.13
CA HIS A 80 10.84 9.62 -11.52
C HIS A 80 10.74 10.92 -12.35
N LYS A 81 10.08 11.95 -11.79
CA LYS A 81 9.97 13.26 -12.43
C LYS A 81 11.35 13.90 -12.67
N ALA A 82 12.23 13.86 -11.67
CA ALA A 82 13.58 14.41 -11.79
C ALA A 82 14.41 13.68 -12.86
N ILE A 83 14.29 12.35 -12.95
CA ILE A 83 14.94 11.55 -14.01
C ILE A 83 14.44 12.00 -15.39
N VAL A 84 13.13 12.11 -15.58
CA VAL A 84 12.53 12.53 -16.87
C VAL A 84 12.95 13.96 -17.25
N GLU A 85 12.95 14.90 -16.31
CA GLU A 85 13.41 16.28 -16.55
C GLU A 85 14.90 16.33 -16.96
N TYR A 86 15.74 15.50 -16.32
CA TYR A 86 17.16 15.37 -16.67
C TYR A 86 17.36 14.77 -18.08
N GLU A 87 16.54 13.80 -18.47
CA GLU A 87 16.56 13.25 -19.83
C GLU A 87 16.18 14.30 -20.88
N GLN A 88 15.13 15.10 -20.62
CA GLN A 88 14.68 16.13 -21.56
C GLN A 88 15.67 17.28 -21.75
N THR A 89 16.39 17.66 -20.70
CA THR A 89 17.41 18.73 -20.78
C THR A 89 18.67 18.29 -21.53
N ARG A 90 18.99 16.99 -21.55
CA ARG A 90 20.10 16.42 -22.32
C ARG A 90 19.85 16.26 -23.83
N VAL A 91 18.58 16.25 -24.24
CA VAL A 91 18.18 16.09 -25.67
C VAL A 91 18.20 17.43 -26.42
N LYS A 92 18.39 18.56 -25.72
CA LYS A 92 18.65 19.89 -26.31
C LYS A 92 20.15 20.13 -26.46
#